data_AF-A0A3B9K8R1-F1
#
_entry.id   AF-A0A3B9K8R1-F1
#
_cell.length_a   1.000
_cell.length_b   1.000
_cell.length_c   1.000
_cell.angle_alpha   90.00
_cell.angle_beta   90.00
_cell.angle_gamma   90.00
#
_symmetry.space_group_name_H-M   'P 1'
#
loop_
_entity.id
_entity.type
_entity.pdbx_description
1 polymer ?
#
loop_
_entity_poly.entity_id
_entity_poly.type
_entity_poly.pdbx_seq_one_letter_code
_entity_poly.pdbx_strand_id
1 'polypeptide(L)' 'MKLSARNQFPGVVCKVTEGAVNGIVVIDVNGTPVTATISMNAIKELGL' A
#
# COMPACT_ATOMS: atom_id res chain seq x y z
N MET A 1 2.42 2.30 -16.90
CA MET A 1 3.34 3.40 -16.52
C MET A 1 4.71 2.79 -16.20
N LYS A 2 5.83 3.42 -16.59
CA LYS A 2 7.17 2.92 -16.27
C LYS A 2 7.69 3.63 -15.02
N LEU A 3 7.80 2.90 -13.91
CA LEU A 3 8.38 3.40 -12.67
C LEU A 3 9.90 3.15 -12.67
N SER A 4 10.67 4.09 -12.11
CA SER A 4 12.12 3.93 -11.93
C SER A 4 12.49 2.93 -10.82
N ALA A 5 11.54 2.64 -9.92
CA ALA A 5 11.72 1.69 -8.84
C ALA A 5 12.03 0.29 -9.41
N ARG A 6 13.17 -0.28 -8.99
CA ARG A 6 13.60 -1.62 -9.43
C ARG A 6 12.70 -2.73 -8.87
N ASN A 7 12.22 -2.54 -7.64
CA ASN A 7 11.40 -3.50 -6.93
C ASN A 7 9.92 -3.18 -7.17
N GLN A 8 9.28 -3.97 -8.03
CA GLN A 8 7.85 -3.87 -8.32
C GLN A 8 7.25 -5.25 -8.08
N PHE A 9 6.58 -5.38 -6.95
CA PHE A 9 6.00 -6.65 -6.53
C PHE A 9 4.49 -6.60 -6.74
N PRO A 10 3.92 -7.50 -7.58
CA PRO A 10 2.47 -7.64 -7.65
C PRO A 10 1.97 -8.21 -6.33
N GLY A 11 0.90 -7.63 -5.81
CA GLY A 11 0.30 -8.05 -4.55
C GLY A 11 -1.15 -7.58 -4.43
N VAL A 12 -1.85 -8.12 -3.44
CA VAL A 12 -3.25 -7.80 -3.15
C VAL A 12 -3.32 -7.05 -1.82
N VAL A 13 -4.06 -5.94 -1.79
CA VAL A 13 -4.29 -5.22 -0.53
C VAL A 13 -5.18 -6.08 0.37
N CYS A 14 -4.67 -6.45 1.54
CA CYS A 14 -5.38 -7.27 2.52
C CYS A 14 -6.06 -6.44 3.60
N LYS A 15 -5.45 -5.32 4.00
CA LYS A 15 -5.96 -4.48 5.08
C LYS A 15 -5.50 -3.04 4.91
N VAL A 16 -6.38 -2.11 5.21
CA VAL A 16 -6.08 -0.68 5.33
C VAL A 16 -6.48 -0.25 6.73
N THR A 17 -5.58 0.44 7.43
CA THR A 17 -5.83 1.03 8.76
C THR A 17 -5.57 2.51 8.65
N GLU A 18 -6.64 3.29 8.72
CA GLU A 18 -6.55 4.74 8.67
C GLU A 18 -6.01 5.30 9.99
N GLY A 19 -5.19 6.34 9.89
CA GLY A 19 -4.73 7.13 11.03
C GLY A 19 -5.02 8.61 10.82
N ALA A 20 -4.58 9.46 11.75
CA ALA A 20 -4.87 10.90 11.68
C ALA A 20 -4.19 11.61 10.50
N VAL A 21 -3.01 11.14 10.08
CA VAL A 21 -2.18 11.75 9.02
C VAL A 21 -1.69 10.71 8.02
N ASN A 22 -1.20 9.58 8.53
CA ASN A 22 -0.79 8.43 7.73
C ASN A 22 -1.71 7.25 8.03
N GLY A 23 -1.87 6.36 7.05
CA GLY A 23 -2.48 5.05 7.23
C GLY A 23 -1.48 3.94 6.96
N ILE A 24 -1.82 2.76 7.45
CA ILE A 24 -1.06 1.52 7.28
C ILE A 24 -1.81 0.64 6.29
N VAL A 25 -1.14 0.22 5.23
CA VAL A 25 -1.66 -0.70 4.22
C VAL A 25 -0.85 -1.99 4.30
N VAL A 26 -1.54 -3.11 4.40
CA VAL A 26 -0.95 -4.45 4.35
C VAL A 26 -1.26 -5.06 2.99
N ILE A 27 -0.22 -5.49 2.28
CA ILE A 27 -0.30 -6.07 0.95
C ILE A 27 0.24 -7.51 1.03
N ASP A 28 -0.53 -8.50 0.61
CA ASP A 28 0.01 -9.84 0.38
C ASP A 28 0.78 -9.86 -0.93
N VAL A 29 2.06 -10.19 -0.84
CA VAL A 29 2.96 -10.37 -1.96
C VAL A 29 3.36 -11.84 -2.01
N ASN A 30 2.63 -12.63 -2.78
CA ASN A 30 2.84 -14.08 -2.94
C ASN A 30 2.87 -14.85 -1.60
N GLY A 31 1.89 -14.62 -0.73
CA GLY A 31 1.78 -15.29 0.58
C GLY A 31 2.65 -14.64 1.67
N THR A 32 3.39 -13.57 1.34
CA THR A 32 4.17 -12.81 2.31
C THR A 32 3.49 -11.45 2.57
N PRO A 33 3.07 -11.14 3.80
CA PRO A 33 2.49 -9.84 4.11
C PRO A 33 3.58 -8.76 4.16
N VAL A 34 3.38 -7.70 3.38
CA VAL A 34 4.22 -6.50 3.33
C VAL A 34 3.41 -5.32 3.86
N THR A 35 3.95 -4.63 4.87
CA THR A 35 3.32 -3.46 5.48
C THR A 35 3.93 -2.18 4.93
N ALA A 36 3.09 -1.27 4.46
CA ALA A 36 3.47 0.06 3.98
C ALA A 36 2.74 1.13 4.78
N THR A 37 3.44 2.20 5.13
CA THR A 37 2.82 3.42 5.69
C THR A 37 2.77 4.47 4.60
N ILE A 38 1.58 4.96 4.28
CA ILE A 38 1.35 6.00 3.27
C ILE A 38 0.46 7.11 3.83
N SER A 39 0.45 8.26 3.17
CA SER A 39 -0.38 9.38 3.61
C SER A 39 -1.88 9.07 3.46
N MET A 40 -2.72 9.68 4.32
CA MET A 40 -4.18 9.54 4.20
C MET A 40 -4.72 10.10 2.88
N ASN A 41 -4.05 11.08 2.27
CA ASN A 41 -4.44 11.59 0.96
C ASN A 41 -4.24 10.52 -0.12
N ALA A 42 -3.12 9.79 -0.10
CA ALA A 42 -2.87 8.72 -1.07
C ALA A 42 -3.89 7.58 -0.95
N ILE A 43 -4.28 7.20 0.27
CA ILE A 43 -5.34 6.19 0.51
C ILE A 43 -6.64 6.61 -0.16
N LYS A 44 -7.07 7.87 0.08
CA LYS A 44 -8.29 8.43 -0.52
C LYS A 44 -8.22 8.53 -2.04
N GLU A 45 -7.09 8.96 -2.59
CA GLU A 45 -6.89 9.07 -4.05
C GLU A 45 -6.94 7.71 -4.74
N LEU A 46 -6.47 6.65 -4.06
CA LEU A 46 -6.48 5.28 -4.57
C LEU A 46 -7.81 4.56 -4.34
N GLY A 47 -8.73 5.13 -3.56
CA GLY A 47 -10.02 4.52 -3.22
C GLY A 47 -9.89 3.27 -2.35
N LEU A 48 -8.88 3.23 -1.49
CA LEU A 48 -8.54 2.11 -0.60
C LEU A 48 -9.21 2.21 0.77
#